data_AF-A0A439REY1-F1
#
_entry.id   AF-A0A439REY1-F1
#
_cell.length_a   1.000
_cell.length_b   1.000
_cell.length_c   1.000
_cell.angle_alpha   90.00
_cell.angle_beta   90.00
_cell.angle_gamma   90.00
#
_symmetry.space_group_name_H-M   'P 1'
#
loop_
_entity.id
_entity.type
_entity.pdbx_description
1 polymer ?
#
loop_
_entity_poly.entity_id
_entity_poly.type
_entity_poly.pdbx_seq_one_letter_code
_entity_poly.pdbx_strand_id
1 'polypeptide(L)'
;MDVDTPRCSPLEDDLAAWTFVTNKKLLEHEMDLFGKKWFDYRQLTPLQATRIYIDLYGEIYRRHYAANYDRERAAYIKPITVDGIMAGLQQGNAKAKRTFVGCWRGRQIADFLCMPYDVYIDLALKARLDYWQQRNLPQPMHLYGQMVVEKVVDRWQELQASRLFTSDNPAYLVHNYVGIGHQDDYHEWLFSQAAMRSNPPATIARFVNDNQLPFDKVAARFDEDTLELVTRHLH
;
A
#
# COMPACT_ATOMS: atom_id res chain seq x y z
N MET A 1 4.69 10.27 10.55
CA MET A 1 3.39 10.94 10.79
C MET A 1 3.52 11.71 12.09
N ASP A 2 3.25 13.01 12.08
CA ASP A 2 3.28 13.85 13.28
C ASP A 2 2.30 13.31 14.32
N VAL A 3 2.76 13.08 15.55
CA VAL A 3 1.97 12.49 16.64
C VAL A 3 0.82 13.42 17.07
N ASP A 4 0.87 14.69 16.67
CA ASP A 4 -0.01 15.78 17.10
C ASP A 4 -1.11 16.19 16.10
N THR A 5 -1.25 15.51 14.95
CA THR A 5 -2.41 15.79 14.08
C THR A 5 -3.65 15.15 14.68
N PRO A 6 -4.70 15.91 15.04
CA PRO A 6 -5.93 15.33 15.59
C PRO A 6 -6.47 14.30 14.61
N ARG A 7 -6.64 13.05 15.07
CA ARG A 7 -7.25 12.00 14.26
C ARG A 7 -8.67 12.47 13.90
N CYS A 8 -8.93 12.68 12.60
CA CYS A 8 -10.28 12.93 12.11
C CYS A 8 -11.24 11.89 12.71
N SER A 9 -12.41 12.31 13.19
CA SER A 9 -13.37 11.39 13.78
C SER A 9 -13.70 10.31 12.75
N PRO A 10 -13.57 9.01 13.08
CA PRO A 10 -13.91 7.94 12.15
C PRO A 10 -15.32 8.08 11.56
N LEU A 11 -16.24 8.68 12.33
CA LEU A 11 -17.62 8.93 11.90
C LEU A 11 -17.73 9.90 10.71
N GLU A 12 -16.90 10.95 10.67
CA GLU A 12 -16.92 11.93 9.58
C GLU A 12 -16.39 11.31 8.29
N ASP A 13 -15.31 10.51 8.40
CA ASP A 13 -14.74 9.77 7.28
C ASP A 13 -15.74 8.72 6.74
N ASP A 14 -16.44 8.02 7.63
CA ASP A 14 -17.48 7.03 7.26
C ASP A 14 -18.68 7.70 6.58
N LEU A 15 -19.14 8.85 7.10
CA LEU A 15 -20.22 9.61 6.50
C LEU A 15 -19.84 10.11 5.10
N ALA A 16 -18.61 10.59 4.93
CA ALA A 16 -18.10 11.03 3.64
C ALA A 16 -17.95 9.86 2.65
N ALA A 17 -17.42 8.71 3.10
CA ALA A 17 -17.36 7.49 2.30
C ALA A 17 -18.76 7.06 1.84
N TRP A 18 -19.74 7.05 2.76
CA TRP A 18 -21.12 6.72 2.46
C TRP A 18 -21.76 7.76 1.53
N THR A 19 -21.42 9.03 1.63
CA THR A 19 -21.99 10.06 0.74
C THR A 19 -21.44 9.95 -0.68
N PHE A 20 -20.12 9.76 -0.84
CA PHE A 20 -19.47 9.86 -2.15
C PHE A 20 -19.35 8.53 -2.89
N VAL A 21 -19.29 7.40 -2.18
CA VAL A 21 -19.32 6.06 -2.79
C VAL A 21 -20.77 5.59 -2.95
N THR A 22 -21.31 5.82 -4.14
CA THR A 22 -22.72 5.49 -4.42
C THR A 22 -23.01 4.01 -4.57
N ASN A 23 -22.07 3.21 -5.06
CA ASN A 23 -22.25 1.76 -5.09
C ASN A 23 -21.89 1.17 -3.72
N LYS A 24 -22.92 0.88 -2.92
CA LYS A 24 -22.76 0.38 -1.55
C LYS A 24 -22.07 -0.98 -1.46
N LYS A 25 -22.16 -1.80 -2.52
CA LYS A 25 -21.41 -3.07 -2.60
C LYS A 25 -19.91 -2.86 -2.52
N LEU A 26 -19.40 -1.71 -2.95
CA LEU A 26 -17.97 -1.40 -2.80
C LEU A 26 -17.59 -1.23 -1.34
N LEU A 27 -18.49 -0.72 -0.48
CA LEU A 27 -18.22 -0.51 0.93
C LEU A 27 -18.26 -1.82 1.74
N GLU A 28 -18.99 -2.82 1.27
CA GLU A 28 -19.08 -4.15 1.91
C GLU A 28 -17.70 -4.82 2.03
N HIS A 29 -16.79 -4.54 1.10
CA HIS A 29 -15.43 -5.08 1.11
C HIS A 29 -14.51 -4.43 2.16
N GLU A 30 -14.84 -3.25 2.70
CA GLU A 30 -13.91 -2.53 3.59
C GLU A 30 -13.55 -3.33 4.84
N MET A 31 -14.52 -4.05 5.41
CA MET A 31 -14.32 -4.85 6.62
C MET A 31 -13.23 -5.91 6.41
N ASP A 32 -13.27 -6.62 5.28
CA ASP A 32 -12.31 -7.68 4.94
C ASP A 32 -10.92 -7.13 4.60
N LEU A 33 -10.84 -5.86 4.19
CA LEU A 33 -9.59 -5.23 3.77
C LEU A 33 -8.79 -4.65 4.93
N PHE A 34 -9.40 -4.40 6.10
CA PHE A 34 -8.67 -3.84 7.25
C PHE A 34 -7.47 -4.68 7.67
N GLY A 35 -7.61 -6.00 7.72
CA GLY A 35 -6.52 -6.92 8.05
C GLY A 35 -5.54 -7.18 6.90
N LYS A 36 -5.84 -6.70 5.68
CA LYS A 36 -5.03 -6.96 4.48
C LYS A 36 -4.20 -5.76 4.04
N LYS A 37 -4.59 -4.54 4.45
CA LYS A 37 -3.86 -3.32 4.08
C LYS A 37 -2.36 -3.48 4.37
N TRP A 38 -1.56 -2.83 3.55
CA TRP A 38 -0.15 -2.62 3.86
C TRP A 38 -0.02 -2.04 5.26
N PHE A 39 0.97 -2.53 6.01
CA PHE A 39 1.08 -2.35 7.46
C PHE A 39 0.98 -0.90 7.92
N ASP A 40 1.60 0.02 7.18
CA ASP A 40 1.58 1.46 7.47
C ASP A 40 0.18 2.10 7.37
N TYR A 41 -0.75 1.45 6.66
CA TYR A 41 -2.10 1.95 6.41
C TYR A 41 -3.17 1.26 7.26
N ARG A 42 -2.85 0.20 8.02
CA ARG A 42 -3.85 -0.60 8.75
C ARG A 42 -4.66 0.20 9.78
N GLN A 43 -4.09 1.27 10.33
CA GLN A 43 -4.75 2.14 11.29
C GLN A 43 -5.60 3.24 10.64
N LEU A 44 -5.56 3.37 9.32
CA LEU A 44 -6.30 4.39 8.58
C LEU A 44 -7.73 3.96 8.30
N THR A 45 -8.65 4.93 8.38
CA THR A 45 -10.01 4.77 7.84
C THR A 45 -9.93 4.56 6.32
N PRO A 46 -10.97 3.96 5.69
CA PRO A 46 -11.01 3.81 4.23
C PRO A 46 -10.85 5.13 3.47
N LEU A 47 -11.40 6.22 4.00
CA LEU A 47 -11.25 7.55 3.39
C LEU A 47 -9.82 8.08 3.53
N GLN A 48 -9.20 7.97 4.70
CA GLN A 48 -7.80 8.36 4.93
C GLN A 48 -6.86 7.61 4.00
N ALA A 49 -7.00 6.29 3.92
CA ALA A 49 -6.23 5.45 2.99
C ALA A 49 -6.44 5.87 1.53
N THR A 50 -7.68 6.17 1.13
CA THR A 50 -7.98 6.65 -0.23
C THR A 50 -7.37 8.03 -0.51
N ARG A 51 -7.31 8.92 0.48
CA ARG A 51 -6.62 10.22 0.34
C ARG A 51 -5.14 10.05 0.05
N ILE A 52 -4.44 9.20 0.81
CA ILE A 52 -3.03 8.87 0.55
C ILE A 52 -2.85 8.29 -0.85
N TYR A 53 -3.72 7.36 -1.26
CA TYR A 53 -3.68 6.79 -2.61
C TYR A 53 -3.85 7.86 -3.71
N ILE A 54 -4.75 8.84 -3.53
CA ILE A 54 -4.97 9.93 -4.49
C ILE A 54 -3.72 10.78 -4.66
N ASP A 55 -3.08 11.19 -3.55
CA ASP A 55 -1.90 12.04 -3.60
C ASP A 55 -0.73 11.31 -4.28
N LEU A 56 -0.46 10.06 -3.88
CA LEU A 56 0.55 9.22 -4.52
C LEU A 56 0.25 9.02 -6.01
N TYR A 57 -1.02 8.81 -6.38
CA TYR A 57 -1.39 8.68 -7.78
C TYR A 57 -1.04 9.94 -8.58
N GLY A 58 -1.35 11.12 -8.04
CA GLY A 58 -1.05 12.39 -8.69
C GLY A 58 0.45 12.56 -9.00
N GLU A 59 1.29 12.23 -8.03
CA GLU A 59 2.75 12.29 -8.16
C GLU A 59 3.28 11.28 -9.18
N ILE A 60 2.85 10.02 -9.07
CA ILE A 60 3.31 8.93 -9.93
C ILE A 60 2.84 9.15 -11.37
N TYR A 61 1.61 9.63 -11.56
CA TYR A 61 1.09 10.00 -12.87
C TYR A 61 1.99 11.03 -13.56
N ARG A 62 2.44 12.06 -12.84
CA ARG A 62 3.36 13.07 -13.40
C ARG A 62 4.69 12.45 -13.82
N ARG A 63 5.26 11.56 -12.99
CA ARG A 63 6.52 10.83 -13.31
C ARG A 63 6.36 9.98 -14.57
N HIS A 64 5.28 9.21 -14.67
CA HIS A 64 4.99 8.39 -15.85
C HIS A 64 4.73 9.23 -17.10
N TYR A 65 4.13 10.41 -16.95
CA TYR A 65 3.89 11.28 -18.11
C TYR A 65 5.21 11.81 -18.67
N ALA A 66 6.10 12.23 -17.77
CA ALA A 66 7.43 12.70 -18.15
C ALA A 66 8.25 11.61 -18.84
N ALA A 67 8.12 10.36 -18.40
CA ALA A 67 8.87 9.23 -18.94
C ALA A 67 8.33 8.71 -20.28
N ASN A 68 7.02 8.74 -20.51
CA ASN A 68 6.40 8.05 -21.65
C ASN A 68 5.86 8.99 -22.74
N TYR A 69 5.66 10.28 -22.44
CA TYR A 69 5.06 11.22 -23.38
C TYR A 69 5.92 12.45 -23.60
N ASP A 70 6.09 13.29 -22.57
CA ASP A 70 6.78 14.57 -22.71
C ASP A 70 7.22 15.09 -21.34
N ARG A 71 8.55 15.21 -21.18
CA ARG A 71 9.18 15.66 -19.94
C ARG A 71 8.93 17.13 -19.64
N GLU A 72 8.96 18.01 -20.64
CA GLU A 72 8.76 19.45 -20.45
C GLU A 72 7.30 19.73 -20.13
N ARG A 73 6.39 19.10 -20.87
CA ARG A 73 4.95 19.25 -20.65
C ARG A 73 4.52 18.69 -19.29
N ALA A 74 5.19 17.66 -18.78
CA ALA A 74 4.87 17.08 -17.47
C ALA A 74 4.93 18.11 -16.33
N ALA A 75 5.82 19.12 -16.43
CA ALA A 75 5.93 20.19 -15.42
C ALA A 75 4.65 21.04 -15.33
N TYR A 76 3.89 21.14 -16.42
CA TYR A 76 2.66 21.93 -16.50
C TYR A 76 1.39 21.10 -16.27
N ILE A 77 1.51 19.79 -16.09
CA ILE A 77 0.37 18.95 -15.74
C ILE A 77 -0.02 19.22 -14.31
N LYS A 78 -1.28 19.63 -14.14
CA LYS A 78 -1.94 19.66 -12.83
C LYS A 78 -2.36 18.22 -12.50
N PRO A 79 -1.67 17.54 -11.57
CA PRO A 79 -2.09 16.21 -11.16
C PRO A 79 -3.43 16.31 -10.44
N ILE A 80 -4.10 15.16 -10.30
CA ILE A 80 -5.20 15.08 -9.35
C ILE A 80 -4.63 15.28 -7.93
N THR A 81 -5.36 15.98 -7.09
CA THR A 81 -5.03 16.19 -5.68
C THR A 81 -6.24 15.82 -4.83
N VAL A 82 -6.01 15.45 -3.57
CA VAL A 82 -7.11 15.21 -2.62
C VAL A 82 -8.05 16.41 -2.56
N ASP A 83 -7.52 17.62 -2.34
CA ASP A 83 -8.33 18.84 -2.22
C ASP A 83 -9.19 19.09 -3.46
N GLY A 84 -8.59 18.93 -4.66
CA GLY A 84 -9.30 19.13 -5.92
C GLY A 84 -10.43 18.11 -6.12
N ILE A 85 -10.22 16.86 -5.70
CA ILE A 85 -11.26 15.83 -5.75
C ILE A 85 -12.35 16.11 -4.72
N MET A 86 -12.00 16.41 -3.47
CA MET A 86 -12.97 16.65 -2.40
C MET A 86 -13.84 17.88 -2.67
N ALA A 87 -13.25 18.98 -3.14
CA ALA A 87 -14.01 20.17 -3.55
C ALA A 87 -14.95 19.85 -4.72
N GLY A 88 -14.49 19.07 -5.71
CA GLY A 88 -15.33 18.63 -6.82
C GLY A 88 -16.48 17.74 -6.37
N LEU A 89 -16.26 16.85 -5.40
CA LEU A 89 -17.31 15.99 -4.83
C LEU A 89 -18.41 16.80 -4.13
N GLN A 90 -18.03 17.81 -3.34
CA GLN A 90 -18.98 18.71 -2.68
C GLN A 90 -19.83 19.50 -3.68
N GLN A 91 -19.26 19.83 -4.84
CA GLN A 91 -19.96 20.52 -5.93
C GLN A 91 -20.76 19.57 -6.85
N GLY A 92 -20.83 18.27 -6.53
CA GLY A 92 -21.52 17.29 -7.36
C GLY A 92 -20.84 17.01 -8.71
N ASN A 93 -19.54 17.31 -8.85
CA ASN A 93 -18.80 17.14 -10.09
C ASN A 93 -18.65 15.66 -10.46
N ALA A 94 -19.25 15.26 -11.59
CA ALA A 94 -19.24 13.87 -12.04
C ALA A 94 -17.84 13.32 -12.34
N LYS A 95 -16.90 14.16 -12.80
CA LYS A 95 -15.50 13.75 -13.05
C LYS A 95 -14.77 13.50 -11.74
N ALA A 96 -14.89 14.40 -10.77
CA ALA A 96 -14.31 14.22 -9.43
C ALA A 96 -14.84 12.93 -8.79
N LYS A 97 -16.15 12.68 -8.88
CA LYS A 97 -16.77 11.46 -8.40
C LYS A 97 -16.22 10.19 -9.08
N ARG A 98 -16.10 10.20 -10.41
CA ARG A 98 -15.55 9.05 -11.16
C ARG A 98 -14.09 8.79 -10.78
N THR A 99 -13.28 9.83 -10.65
CA THR A 99 -11.87 9.72 -10.24
C THR A 99 -11.77 9.21 -8.81
N PHE A 100 -12.55 9.75 -7.87
CA PHE A 100 -12.60 9.31 -6.48
C PHE A 100 -12.93 7.82 -6.37
N VAL A 101 -14.02 7.38 -7.02
CA VAL A 101 -14.41 5.95 -7.01
C VAL A 101 -13.34 5.07 -7.70
N GLY A 102 -12.69 5.59 -8.75
CA GLY A 102 -11.57 4.89 -9.39
C GLY A 102 -10.38 4.70 -8.44
N CYS A 103 -9.98 5.74 -7.70
CA CYS A 103 -8.93 5.66 -6.69
C CYS A 103 -9.34 4.75 -5.53
N TRP A 104 -10.58 4.85 -5.06
CA TRP A 104 -11.12 3.99 -4.01
C TRP A 104 -10.94 2.52 -4.35
N ARG A 105 -11.35 2.12 -5.56
CA ARG A 105 -11.24 0.74 -6.05
C ARG A 105 -9.79 0.32 -6.27
N GLY A 106 -8.95 1.18 -6.84
CA GLY A 106 -7.52 0.89 -6.98
C GLY A 106 -6.87 0.62 -5.62
N ARG A 107 -7.18 1.45 -4.62
CA ARG A 107 -6.75 1.25 -3.23
C ARG A 107 -7.27 -0.05 -2.62
N GLN A 108 -8.52 -0.46 -2.90
CA GLN A 108 -9.03 -1.77 -2.44
C GLN A 108 -8.20 -2.93 -2.98
N ILE A 109 -7.77 -2.86 -4.25
CA ILE A 109 -6.91 -3.91 -4.82
C ILE A 109 -5.53 -3.89 -4.18
N ALA A 110 -4.93 -2.70 -3.99
CA ALA A 110 -3.64 -2.59 -3.31
C ALA A 110 -3.70 -3.13 -1.87
N ASP A 111 -4.77 -2.82 -1.13
CA ASP A 111 -5.05 -3.36 0.19
C ASP A 111 -5.19 -4.88 0.15
N PHE A 112 -5.96 -5.42 -0.79
CA PHE A 112 -6.15 -6.87 -0.91
C PHE A 112 -4.83 -7.62 -1.14
N LEU A 113 -3.89 -6.99 -1.87
CA LEU A 113 -2.58 -7.54 -2.17
C LEU A 113 -1.52 -7.29 -1.09
N CYS A 114 -1.89 -6.62 0.02
CA CYS A 114 -0.95 -6.14 1.04
C CYS A 114 0.25 -5.40 0.40
N MET A 115 -0.05 -4.42 -0.46
CA MET A 115 0.96 -3.71 -1.25
C MET A 115 0.99 -2.21 -0.90
N PRO A 116 2.19 -1.60 -0.75
CA PRO A 116 2.33 -0.15 -0.69
C PRO A 116 1.65 0.51 -1.90
N TYR A 117 0.94 1.63 -1.68
CA TYR A 117 0.11 2.24 -2.72
C TYR A 117 0.93 2.79 -3.88
N ASP A 118 2.10 3.34 -3.59
CA ASP A 118 3.03 3.85 -4.60
C ASP A 118 3.54 2.74 -5.51
N VAL A 119 3.87 1.57 -4.95
CA VAL A 119 4.27 0.38 -5.70
C VAL A 119 3.12 -0.12 -6.58
N TYR A 120 1.91 -0.24 -6.02
CA TYR A 120 0.74 -0.69 -6.78
C TYR A 120 0.45 0.23 -7.97
N ILE A 121 0.41 1.54 -7.74
CA ILE A 121 0.10 2.52 -8.80
C ILE A 121 1.16 2.48 -9.89
N ASP A 122 2.44 2.41 -9.54
CA ASP A 122 3.55 2.35 -10.49
C ASP A 122 3.49 1.09 -11.36
N LEU A 123 3.30 -0.09 -10.73
CA LEU A 123 3.18 -1.35 -11.45
C LEU A 123 1.92 -1.39 -12.33
N ALA A 124 0.78 -0.93 -11.81
CA ALA A 124 -0.47 -0.94 -12.55
C ALA A 124 -0.43 0.00 -13.76
N LEU A 125 0.22 1.17 -13.63
CA LEU A 125 0.44 2.06 -14.78
C LEU A 125 1.33 1.42 -15.83
N LYS A 126 2.46 0.83 -15.44
CA LYS A 126 3.36 0.10 -16.38
C LYS A 126 2.62 -1.02 -17.10
N ALA A 127 1.96 -1.90 -16.33
CA ALA A 127 1.20 -3.01 -16.88
C ALA A 127 0.09 -2.54 -17.83
N ARG A 128 -0.60 -1.44 -17.49
CA ARG A 128 -1.64 -0.88 -18.37
C ARG A 128 -1.05 -0.26 -19.64
N LEU A 129 0.10 0.39 -19.53
CA LEU A 129 0.79 1.08 -20.63
C LEU A 129 1.23 0.13 -21.74
N ASP A 130 1.57 -1.13 -21.42
CA ASP A 130 1.97 -2.15 -22.40
C ASP A 130 1.01 -2.29 -23.60
N TYR A 131 -0.28 -1.97 -23.41
CA TYR A 131 -1.31 -2.07 -24.44
C TYR A 131 -2.19 -0.81 -24.51
N TRP A 132 -1.71 0.32 -23.98
CA TRP A 132 -2.46 1.56 -23.93
C TRP A 132 -2.25 2.41 -25.19
N GLN A 133 -3.30 2.54 -26.01
CA GLN A 133 -3.23 3.22 -27.30
C GLN A 133 -3.75 4.67 -27.28
N GLN A 134 -4.03 5.25 -26.11
CA GLN A 134 -4.56 6.62 -26.01
C GLN A 134 -3.44 7.65 -25.84
N ARG A 135 -3.72 8.88 -26.29
CA ARG A 135 -2.79 10.03 -26.19
C ARG A 135 -2.55 10.53 -24.77
N ASN A 136 -3.45 10.22 -23.84
CA ASN A 136 -3.34 10.59 -22.44
C ASN A 136 -3.05 9.34 -21.62
N LEU A 137 -2.31 9.47 -20.52
CA LEU A 137 -2.09 8.36 -19.60
C LEU A 137 -3.41 7.73 -19.07
N PRO A 138 -3.37 6.44 -18.70
CA PRO A 138 -4.49 5.78 -18.03
C PRO A 138 -4.97 6.57 -16.79
N GLN A 139 -6.28 6.58 -16.57
CA GLN A 139 -6.92 7.17 -15.38
C GLN A 139 -7.07 6.09 -14.29
N PRO A 140 -7.36 6.44 -13.02
CA PRO A 140 -7.43 5.46 -11.92
C PRO A 140 -8.34 4.25 -12.20
N MET A 141 -9.48 4.48 -12.87
CA MET A 141 -10.45 3.43 -13.26
C MET A 141 -9.90 2.37 -14.22
N HIS A 142 -8.74 2.61 -14.83
CA HIS A 142 -8.13 1.71 -15.80
C HIS A 142 -7.06 0.80 -15.18
N LEU A 143 -6.75 0.99 -13.88
CA LEU A 143 -5.62 0.35 -13.21
C LEU A 143 -5.95 -0.96 -12.48
N TYR A 144 -7.23 -1.31 -12.38
CA TYR A 144 -7.69 -2.50 -11.63
C TYR A 144 -8.44 -3.51 -12.50
N GLY A 145 -8.27 -3.45 -13.83
CA GLY A 145 -8.79 -4.50 -14.72
C GLY A 145 -8.01 -5.81 -14.52
N GLN A 146 -8.67 -6.96 -14.68
CA GLN A 146 -8.09 -8.28 -14.41
C GLN A 146 -6.67 -8.46 -14.97
N MET A 147 -6.45 -8.21 -16.26
CA MET A 147 -5.13 -8.34 -16.89
C MET A 147 -4.06 -7.39 -16.32
N VAL A 148 -4.45 -6.21 -15.83
CA VAL A 148 -3.52 -5.32 -15.11
C VAL A 148 -3.15 -5.93 -13.77
N VAL A 149 -4.14 -6.43 -13.04
CA VAL A 149 -3.94 -7.01 -11.70
C VAL A 149 -3.09 -8.26 -11.77
N GLU A 150 -3.31 -9.15 -12.75
CA GLU A 150 -2.48 -10.35 -12.97
C GLU A 150 -1.00 -9.98 -13.15
N LYS A 151 -0.70 -9.04 -14.06
CA LYS A 151 0.68 -8.54 -14.26
C LYS A 151 1.26 -7.88 -13.01
N VAL A 152 0.44 -7.14 -12.26
CA VAL A 152 0.86 -6.50 -10.99
C VAL A 152 1.24 -7.58 -9.97
N VAL A 153 0.47 -8.66 -9.86
CA VAL A 153 0.75 -9.77 -8.94
C VAL A 153 2.07 -10.45 -9.30
N ASP A 154 2.29 -10.76 -10.58
CA ASP A 154 3.54 -11.40 -11.03
C ASP A 154 4.76 -10.52 -10.69
N ARG A 155 4.68 -9.22 -11.04
CA ARG A 155 5.75 -8.25 -10.71
C ARG A 155 5.91 -8.03 -9.22
N TRP A 156 4.84 -8.12 -8.44
CA TRP A 156 4.91 -8.00 -6.99
C TRP A 156 5.69 -9.14 -6.35
N GLN A 157 5.48 -10.38 -6.83
CA GLN A 157 6.24 -11.54 -6.37
C GLN A 157 7.72 -11.40 -6.69
N GLU A 158 8.07 -10.94 -7.91
CA GLU A 158 9.46 -10.66 -8.30
C GLU A 158 10.10 -9.58 -7.42
N LEU A 159 9.37 -8.50 -7.12
CA LEU A 159 9.86 -7.44 -6.23
C LEU A 159 10.07 -7.94 -4.81
N GLN A 160 9.13 -8.71 -4.26
CA GLN A 160 9.27 -9.30 -2.93
C GLN A 160 10.46 -10.27 -2.85
N ALA A 161 10.80 -10.96 -3.93
CA ALA A 161 11.98 -11.82 -3.98
C ALA A 161 13.30 -11.01 -4.06
N SER A 162 13.28 -9.85 -4.71
CA SER A 162 14.50 -9.05 -4.98
C SER A 162 14.82 -8.00 -3.92
N ARG A 163 13.85 -7.52 -3.15
CA ARG A 163 14.08 -6.55 -2.06
C ARG A 163 13.15 -6.78 -0.87
N LEU A 164 13.60 -6.35 0.30
CA LEU A 164 12.81 -6.38 1.52
C LEU A 164 11.79 -5.24 1.53
N PHE A 165 10.57 -5.57 1.96
CA PHE A 165 9.53 -4.60 2.25
C PHE A 165 9.19 -4.65 3.73
N THR A 166 9.51 -3.57 4.44
CA THR A 166 9.27 -3.40 5.87
C THR A 166 8.39 -2.18 6.10
N SER A 167 7.65 -2.18 7.21
CA SER A 167 6.83 -1.05 7.66
C SER A 167 7.70 -0.02 8.37
N ASP A 168 7.35 1.26 8.19
CA ASP A 168 7.97 2.37 8.92
C ASP A 168 7.15 2.79 10.16
N ASN A 169 5.97 2.19 10.35
CA ASN A 169 5.09 2.54 11.47
C ASN A 169 5.66 2.01 12.81
N PRO A 170 5.90 2.90 13.80
CA PRO A 170 6.46 2.52 15.10
C PRO A 170 5.66 1.46 15.85
N ALA A 171 4.36 1.31 15.56
CA ALA A 171 3.51 0.28 16.15
C ALA A 171 4.00 -1.15 15.87
N TYR A 172 4.89 -1.36 14.90
CA TYR A 172 5.45 -2.67 14.57
C TYR A 172 6.88 -2.90 15.09
N LEU A 173 7.42 -1.97 15.88
CA LEU A 173 8.68 -2.17 16.57
C LEU A 173 8.46 -2.99 17.84
N VAL A 174 9.42 -3.84 18.20
CA VAL A 174 9.28 -4.80 19.32
C VAL A 174 8.97 -4.09 20.64
N HIS A 175 9.53 -2.91 20.88
CA HIS A 175 9.26 -2.14 22.11
C HIS A 175 7.81 -1.62 22.22
N ASN A 176 7.08 -1.56 21.11
CA ASN A 176 5.65 -1.20 21.05
C ASN A 176 4.76 -2.43 20.86
N TYR A 177 5.32 -3.64 20.90
CA TYR A 177 4.56 -4.87 20.74
C TYR A 177 3.69 -5.15 21.97
N VAL A 178 2.38 -5.31 21.74
CA VAL A 178 1.38 -5.58 22.79
C VAL A 178 0.54 -6.83 22.49
N GLY A 179 0.89 -7.61 21.46
CA GLY A 179 0.22 -8.86 21.13
C GLY A 179 -1.14 -8.71 20.43
N ILE A 180 -1.34 -7.63 19.68
CA ILE A 180 -2.54 -7.45 18.86
C ILE A 180 -2.32 -8.08 17.48
N GLY A 181 -3.37 -8.68 16.90
CA GLY A 181 -3.25 -9.57 15.73
C GLY A 181 -2.55 -8.96 14.51
N HIS A 182 -2.70 -7.65 14.26
CA HIS A 182 -2.02 -7.04 13.11
C HIS A 182 -0.49 -6.92 13.31
N GLN A 183 0.01 -6.89 14.54
CA GLN A 183 1.45 -6.97 14.82
C GLN A 183 1.97 -8.38 14.55
N ASP A 184 1.18 -9.41 14.91
CA ASP A 184 1.52 -10.79 14.60
C ASP A 184 1.56 -11.04 13.09
N ASP A 185 0.59 -10.51 12.34
CA ASP A 185 0.59 -10.56 10.88
C ASP A 185 1.85 -9.92 10.28
N TYR A 186 2.38 -8.86 10.89
CA TYR A 186 3.61 -8.23 10.44
C TYR A 186 4.83 -9.13 10.69
N HIS A 187 4.90 -9.80 11.84
CA HIS A 187 5.98 -10.76 12.08
C HIS A 187 5.91 -11.93 11.10
N GLU A 188 4.72 -12.46 10.78
CA GLU A 188 4.55 -13.48 9.74
C GLU A 188 5.00 -12.96 8.36
N TRP A 189 4.70 -11.70 8.04
CA TRP A 189 5.21 -11.05 6.84
C TRP A 189 6.74 -11.02 6.82
N LEU A 190 7.41 -10.62 7.90
CA LEU A 190 8.86 -10.61 7.98
C LEU A 190 9.45 -12.02 7.79
N PHE A 191 8.87 -13.05 8.41
CA PHE A 191 9.30 -14.43 8.18
C PHE A 191 9.16 -14.83 6.70
N SER A 192 8.06 -14.47 6.05
CA SER A 192 7.87 -14.74 4.62
C SER A 192 8.89 -14.00 3.73
N GLN A 193 9.22 -12.74 4.07
CA GLN A 193 10.23 -11.96 3.37
C GLN A 193 11.62 -12.59 3.52
N ALA A 194 11.96 -13.09 4.70
CA ALA A 194 13.24 -13.78 4.93
C ALA A 194 13.33 -15.11 4.18
N ALA A 195 12.25 -15.88 4.14
CA ALA A 195 12.21 -17.16 3.44
C ALA A 195 12.48 -17.04 1.92
N MET A 196 12.19 -15.87 1.32
CA MET A 196 12.48 -15.58 -0.09
C MET A 196 13.95 -15.18 -0.36
N ARG A 197 14.82 -15.18 0.66
CA ARG A 197 16.23 -14.77 0.52
C ARG A 197 17.15 -15.97 0.37
N SER A 198 18.32 -15.73 -0.24
CA SER A 198 19.38 -16.75 -0.36
C SER A 198 19.96 -17.17 0.99
N ASN A 199 19.93 -16.28 2.00
CA ASN A 199 20.31 -16.58 3.37
C ASN A 199 19.20 -16.09 4.34
N PRO A 200 18.17 -16.94 4.58
CA PRO A 200 17.09 -16.60 5.52
C PRO A 200 17.58 -16.33 6.95
N PRO A 201 18.48 -17.13 7.56
CA PRO A 201 18.97 -16.85 8.91
C PRO A 201 19.58 -15.46 9.09
N ALA A 202 20.42 -15.01 8.17
CA ALA A 202 21.00 -13.66 8.21
C ALA A 202 19.94 -12.56 8.08
N THR A 203 18.90 -12.80 7.28
CA THR A 203 17.80 -11.84 7.11
C THR A 203 16.92 -11.75 8.36
N ILE A 204 16.66 -12.89 9.02
CA ILE A 204 15.95 -12.94 10.31
C ILE A 204 16.74 -12.17 11.37
N ALA A 205 18.05 -12.43 11.47
CA ALA A 205 18.92 -11.72 12.41
C ALA A 205 18.88 -10.20 12.19
N ARG A 206 18.88 -9.75 10.93
CA ARG A 206 18.70 -8.33 10.61
C ARG A 206 17.39 -7.77 11.18
N PHE A 207 16.26 -8.45 11.01
CA PHE A 207 14.99 -7.96 11.56
C PHE A 207 14.97 -7.89 13.09
N VAL A 208 15.69 -8.80 13.77
CA VAL A 208 15.88 -8.74 15.22
C VAL A 208 16.72 -7.51 15.60
N ASN A 209 17.87 -7.30 14.94
CA ASN A 209 18.75 -6.17 15.19
C ASN A 209 18.08 -4.82 14.89
N ASP A 210 17.26 -4.76 13.84
CA ASP A 210 16.47 -3.58 13.44
C ASP A 210 15.25 -3.35 14.37
N ASN A 211 15.09 -4.15 15.45
CA ASN A 211 14.03 -4.06 16.45
C ASN A 211 12.61 -4.26 15.86
N GLN A 212 12.50 -5.06 14.80
CA GLN A 212 11.24 -5.35 14.08
C GLN A 212 10.67 -6.73 14.40
N LEU A 213 11.49 -7.66 14.89
CA LEU A 213 11.08 -9.04 15.19
C LEU A 213 11.59 -9.47 16.57
N PRO A 214 10.72 -9.88 17.51
CA PRO A 214 11.17 -10.33 18.83
C PRO A 214 11.97 -11.62 18.74
N PHE A 215 13.13 -11.68 19.40
CA PHE A 215 13.97 -12.88 19.39
C PHE A 215 13.26 -14.11 19.97
N ASP A 216 12.45 -13.94 21.02
CA ASP A 216 11.67 -15.04 21.62
C ASP A 216 10.74 -15.72 20.60
N LYS A 217 10.16 -14.94 19.66
CA LYS A 217 9.34 -15.49 18.57
C LYS A 217 10.18 -16.26 17.55
N VAL A 218 11.41 -15.84 17.31
CA VAL A 218 12.35 -16.56 16.45
C VAL A 218 12.74 -17.88 17.09
N ALA A 219 13.14 -17.86 18.37
CA ALA A 219 13.52 -19.05 19.13
C ALA A 219 12.37 -20.07 19.27
N ALA A 220 11.12 -19.60 19.36
CA ALA A 220 9.95 -20.48 19.39
C ALA A 220 9.59 -21.09 18.03
N ARG A 221 10.02 -20.48 16.91
CA ARG A 221 9.65 -20.92 15.55
C ARG A 221 10.63 -21.94 14.96
N PHE A 222 11.91 -21.82 15.28
CA PHE A 222 12.97 -22.58 14.64
C PHE A 222 13.60 -23.61 15.57
N ASP A 223 14.20 -24.64 14.99
CA ASP A 223 15.01 -25.63 15.69
C ASP A 223 16.37 -25.04 16.14
N GLU A 224 17.06 -25.77 17.01
CA GLU A 224 18.32 -25.34 17.62
C GLU A 224 19.40 -25.03 16.55
N ASP A 225 19.50 -25.86 15.51
CA ASP A 225 20.46 -25.68 14.41
C ASP A 225 20.23 -24.37 13.65
N THR A 226 18.97 -24.07 13.27
CA THR A 226 18.64 -22.83 12.57
C THR A 226 18.79 -21.62 13.49
N LEU A 227 18.44 -21.74 14.76
CA LEU A 227 18.59 -20.69 15.75
C LEU A 227 20.07 -20.34 15.98
N GLU A 228 20.96 -21.32 15.98
CA GLU A 228 22.40 -21.10 16.06
C GLU A 228 22.89 -20.26 14.85
N LEU A 229 22.43 -20.58 13.64
CA LEU A 229 22.75 -19.81 12.44
C LEU A 229 22.26 -18.36 12.52
N VAL A 230 21.04 -18.13 13.02
CA VAL A 230 20.52 -16.77 13.24
C VAL A 230 21.40 -16.04 14.26
N THR A 231 21.72 -16.69 15.37
CA THR A 231 22.47 -16.09 16.49
C THR A 231 23.86 -15.63 16.07
N ARG A 232 24.52 -16.35 15.15
CA ARG A 232 25.82 -15.95 14.57
C ARG A 232 25.80 -14.59 13.84
N HIS A 233 24.62 -14.09 13.49
CA HIS A 233 24.44 -12.82 12.77
C HIS A 233 23.86 -11.69 13.64
N LEU A 234 23.55 -11.95 14.91
CA LEU A 234 23.10 -10.93 15.87
C LEU A 234 24.27 -10.04 16.33
N HIS A 235 24.00 -8.75 16.56
CA HIS A 235 24.99 -7.79 17.07
C HIS A 235 24.35 -6.69 17.90
#